data_AF-A0A3D1U0U0-F1
#
_entry.id   AF-A0A3D1U0U0-F1
#
_cell.length_a   1.000
_cell.length_b   1.000
_cell.length_c   1.000
_cell.angle_alpha   90.00
_cell.angle_beta   90.00
_cell.angle_gamma   90.00
#
_symmetry.space_group_name_H-M   'P 1'
#
loop_
_entity.id
_entity.type
_entity.pdbx_description
1 polymer ?
#
loop_
_entity_poly.entity_id
_entity_poly.type
_entity_poly.pdbx_seq_one_letter_code
_entity_poly.pdbx_strand_id
1 'polypeptide(L)'
;MLAFADELRGRGAGLRVLNLGGGDVDTATPMGSMLFTIMAALAQMEHEIKRERVTDSVSKRREAGKDLGGRPRRVTDSQIRSAVRLVEGGEPAAQVARDLGMSRATFYRRSRALKD
;
A
#
# COMPACT_ATOMS: atom_id res chain seq x y z
N MET A 1 -18.02 -5.06 2.98
CA MET A 1 -19.36 -5.37 2.44
C MET A 1 -20.35 -5.66 3.56
N LEU A 2 -20.12 -6.67 4.41
CA LEU A 2 -21.01 -6.98 5.55
C LEU A 2 -21.12 -5.84 6.56
N ALA A 3 -19.98 -5.27 7.00
CA ALA A 3 -19.97 -4.15 7.94
C ALA A 3 -20.85 -2.95 7.49
N PHE A 4 -20.89 -2.68 6.18
CA PHE A 4 -21.72 -1.61 5.62
C PHE A 4 -23.21 -1.97 5.64
N ALA A 5 -23.57 -3.22 5.34
CA ALA A 5 -24.96 -3.68 5.44
C ALA A 5 -25.44 -3.67 6.90
N ASP A 6 -24.58 -4.03 7.85
CA ASP A 6 -24.88 -3.99 9.29
C ASP A 6 -25.04 -2.54 9.79
N GLU A 7 -24.21 -1.62 9.30
CA GLU A 7 -24.34 -0.18 9.61
C GLU A 7 -25.69 0.37 9.14
N LEU A 8 -26.10 0.07 7.90
CA LEU A 8 -27.40 0.48 7.38
C LEU A 8 -28.55 -0.08 8.22
N ARG A 9 -28.46 -1.35 8.62
CA ARG A 9 -29.44 -2.00 9.47
C ARG A 9 -29.52 -1.34 10.85
N GLY A 10 -28.39 -0.96 11.44
CA GLY A 10 -28.33 -0.20 12.69
C GLY A 10 -28.99 1.18 12.60
N ARG A 11 -29.11 1.73 11.39
CA ARG A 11 -29.80 2.99 11.10
C ARG A 11 -31.27 2.79 10.70
N GLY A 12 -31.79 1.57 10.75
CA GLY A 12 -33.16 1.24 10.34
C GLY A 12 -33.39 1.18 8.82
N ALA A 13 -32.32 1.09 8.02
CA ALA A 13 -32.39 0.99 6.57
C ALA A 13 -32.00 -0.41 6.07
N GLY A 14 -32.67 -0.89 5.02
CA GLY A 14 -32.30 -2.12 4.31
C GLY A 14 -31.38 -1.85 3.12
N LEU A 15 -30.51 -2.81 2.79
CA LEU A 15 -29.70 -2.78 1.57
C LEU A 15 -30.33 -3.70 0.52
N ARG A 16 -30.70 -3.15 -0.63
CA ARG A 16 -31.09 -3.91 -1.82
C ARG A 16 -30.08 -3.71 -2.92
N VAL A 17 -29.50 -4.80 -3.39
CA VAL A 17 -28.51 -4.83 -4.46
C VAL A 17 -29.22 -5.31 -5.72
N LEU A 18 -29.45 -4.41 -6.67
CA LEU A 18 -30.21 -4.71 -7.90
C LEU A 18 -29.51 -5.72 -8.81
N ASN A 19 -28.18 -5.86 -8.67
CA ASN A 19 -27.39 -6.83 -9.41
C ASN A 19 -26.20 -7.30 -8.57
N LEU A 20 -26.39 -8.40 -7.85
CA LEU A 20 -25.35 -9.14 -7.15
C LEU A 20 -25.12 -10.46 -7.89
N GLY A 21 -24.08 -10.50 -8.73
CA GLY A 21 -23.78 -11.70 -9.53
C GLY A 21 -24.86 -12.06 -10.56
N GLY A 22 -25.62 -11.08 -11.04
CA GLY A 22 -26.69 -11.25 -12.03
C GLY A 22 -28.10 -11.25 -11.46
N GLY A 23 -28.29 -11.19 -10.13
CA GLY A 23 -29.60 -11.22 -9.49
C GLY A 23 -29.89 -10.02 -8.59
N ASP A 24 -31.18 -9.73 -8.38
CA ASP A 24 -31.66 -8.75 -7.40
C ASP A 24 -31.70 -9.38 -6.00
N VAL A 25 -31.04 -8.76 -5.03
CA VAL A 25 -30.86 -9.29 -3.67
C VAL A 25 -31.25 -8.24 -2.64
N ASP A 26 -32.28 -8.51 -1.86
CA ASP A 26 -32.73 -7.69 -0.73
C ASP A 26 -32.27 -8.29 0.61
N THR A 27 -31.34 -7.60 1.29
CA THR A 27 -30.78 -8.01 2.59
C THR A 27 -31.75 -7.89 3.76
N ALA A 28 -32.92 -7.27 3.58
CA ALA A 28 -33.99 -7.27 4.58
C ALA A 28 -34.72 -8.62 4.66
N THR A 29 -34.59 -9.46 3.61
CA THR A 29 -35.15 -10.82 3.61
C THR A 29 -34.16 -11.83 4.19
N PRO A 30 -34.61 -12.90 4.88
CA PRO A 30 -33.71 -13.94 5.36
C PRO A 30 -32.84 -14.57 4.25
N MET A 31 -33.46 -14.84 3.09
CA MET A 31 -32.77 -15.40 1.93
C MET A 31 -31.73 -14.42 1.35
N GLY A 32 -32.10 -13.15 1.15
CA GLY A 32 -31.18 -12.17 0.60
C GLY A 32 -30.03 -11.83 1.56
N SER A 33 -30.28 -11.83 2.87
CA SER A 33 -29.22 -11.70 3.89
C SER A 33 -28.24 -12.88 3.83
N MET A 34 -28.73 -14.12 3.67
CA MET A 34 -27.89 -15.30 3.51
C MET A 34 -27.05 -15.23 2.24
N LEU A 35 -27.67 -14.96 1.09
CA LEU A 35 -26.97 -14.85 -0.20
C LEU A 35 -25.92 -13.75 -0.18
N PHE A 36 -26.24 -12.57 0.36
CA PHE A 36 -25.29 -11.48 0.51
C PHE A 36 -24.09 -11.86 1.39
N THR A 37 -24.32 -12.64 2.46
CA THR A 37 -23.26 -13.14 3.35
C THR A 37 -22.34 -14.13 2.65
N ILE A 38 -22.91 -15.08 1.89
CA ILE A 38 -22.13 -16.04 1.10
C ILE A 38 -21.28 -15.30 0.06
N MET A 39 -21.86 -14.34 -0.66
CA MET A 39 -21.13 -13.56 -1.66
C MET A 39 -20.02 -12.72 -1.02
N ALA A 40 -20.25 -12.14 0.16
CA ALA A 40 -19.23 -11.42 0.89
C ALA A 40 -18.08 -12.34 1.34
N ALA A 41 -18.39 -13.56 1.79
CA ALA A 41 -17.38 -14.56 2.16
C ALA A 41 -16.54 -15.00 0.95
N LEU A 42 -17.17 -15.23 -0.20
CA LEU A 42 -16.48 -15.54 -1.46
C LEU A 42 -15.56 -14.39 -1.88
N ALA A 43 -16.05 -13.15 -1.85
CA ALA A 43 -15.25 -11.98 -2.19
C ALA A 43 -14.03 -11.82 -1.27
N GLN A 44 -14.17 -12.14 0.02
CA GLN A 44 -13.07 -12.11 0.99
C GLN A 44 -12.02 -13.19 0.67
N MET A 45 -12.47 -14.43 0.41
CA MET A 45 -11.58 -15.53 0.01
C MET A 45 -10.78 -15.19 -1.26
N GLU A 46 -11.43 -14.64 -2.29
CA GLU A 46 -10.72 -14.21 -3.51
C GLU A 46 -9.69 -13.12 -3.23
N HIS A 47 -9.99 -12.19 -2.34
CA HIS A 47 -9.08 -11.12 -1.96
C HIS A 47 -7.84 -11.69 -1.25
N GLU A 48 -8.04 -12.63 -0.34
CA GLU A 48 -6.95 -13.31 0.39
C GLU A 48 -6.05 -14.10 -0.57
N ILE A 49 -6.62 -14.87 -1.49
CA ILE A 49 -5.86 -15.60 -2.52
C ILE A 49 -5.05 -14.64 -3.40
N LYS A 50 -5.63 -13.50 -3.81
CA LYS A 50 -4.90 -12.49 -4.60
C LYS A 50 -3.73 -11.91 -3.79
N ARG A 51 -3.95 -11.61 -2.51
CA ARG A 51 -2.93 -11.06 -1.61
C ARG A 51 -1.78 -12.03 -1.37
N GLU A 52 -2.10 -13.31 -1.17
CA GLU A 52 -1.11 -14.39 -1.02
C GLU A 52 -0.20 -14.46 -2.25
N ARG A 53 -0.78 -14.55 -3.45
CA ARG A 53 -0.01 -14.58 -4.71
C ARG A 53 0.90 -13.36 -4.89
N VAL A 54 0.42 -12.17 -4.54
CA VAL A 54 1.24 -10.95 -4.60
C VAL A 54 2.42 -11.06 -3.62
N THR A 55 2.17 -11.50 -2.40
CA THR A 55 3.21 -11.67 -1.37
C THR A 55 4.28 -12.65 -1.81
N ASP A 56 3.87 -13.82 -2.31
CA ASP A 56 4.77 -14.83 -2.86
C ASP A 56 5.62 -14.29 -4.02
N SER A 57 4.98 -13.55 -4.93
CA SER A 57 5.68 -12.95 -6.06
C SER A 57 6.75 -11.95 -5.62
N VAL A 58 6.44 -11.13 -4.61
CA VAL A 58 7.37 -10.14 -4.06
C VAL A 58 8.50 -10.82 -3.30
N SER A 59 8.23 -11.88 -2.53
CA SER A 59 9.28 -12.65 -1.84
C SER A 59 10.27 -13.25 -2.84
N LYS A 60 9.77 -13.95 -3.86
CA LYS A 60 10.61 -14.55 -4.91
C LYS A 60 11.46 -13.51 -5.66
N ARG A 61 10.90 -12.32 -5.94
CA ARG A 61 11.67 -11.22 -6.56
C ARG A 61 12.74 -10.69 -5.62
N ARG A 62 12.45 -10.59 -4.32
CA ARG A 62 13.40 -10.12 -3.30
C ARG A 62 14.57 -11.09 -3.16
N GLU A 63 14.29 -12.38 -3.07
CA GLU A 63 15.31 -13.44 -3.01
C GLU A 63 16.19 -13.46 -4.28
N ALA A 64 15.59 -13.21 -5.44
CA ALA A 64 16.32 -13.08 -6.70
C ALA A 64 17.07 -11.73 -6.85
N GLY A 65 17.05 -10.85 -5.85
CA GLY A 65 17.70 -9.53 -5.90
C GLY A 65 17.13 -8.59 -6.97
N LYS A 66 15.90 -8.84 -7.45
CA LYS A 66 15.26 -8.04 -8.50
C LYS A 66 14.54 -6.84 -7.91
N ASP A 67 14.29 -5.84 -8.77
CA ASP A 67 13.47 -4.70 -8.40
C ASP A 67 12.06 -5.15 -7.96
N LEU A 68 11.66 -4.68 -6.77
CA LEU A 68 10.36 -4.92 -6.14
C LEU A 68 9.29 -3.91 -6.61
N GLY A 69 9.67 -2.96 -7.46
CA GLY A 69 8.84 -1.85 -7.89
C GLY A 69 8.74 -0.77 -6.81
N GLY A 70 7.66 0.01 -6.86
CA GLY A 70 7.49 1.18 -6.00
C GLY A 70 8.23 2.41 -6.53
N ARG A 71 8.43 3.41 -5.67
CA ARG A 71 8.99 4.70 -6.09
C ARG A 71 10.49 4.55 -6.39
N PRO A 72 10.95 4.82 -7.63
CA PRO A 72 12.36 4.72 -7.96
C PRO A 72 13.19 5.74 -7.14
N ARG A 73 14.39 5.33 -6.74
CA ARG A 73 15.33 6.19 -6.03
C ARG A 73 15.86 7.24 -7.01
N ARG A 74 15.53 8.52 -6.79
CA ARG A 74 16.06 9.64 -7.59
C ARG A 74 17.49 10.02 -7.24
N VAL A 75 17.94 9.71 -6.02
CA VAL A 75 19.27 10.04 -5.51
C VAL A 75 20.08 8.77 -5.32
N THR A 76 21.25 8.73 -5.97
CA THR A 76 22.20 7.60 -5.92
C THR A 76 23.04 7.61 -4.64
N ASP A 77 23.61 6.47 -4.26
CA ASP A 77 24.49 6.41 -3.09
C ASP A 77 25.78 7.22 -3.28
N SER A 78 26.24 7.36 -4.53
CA SER A 78 27.39 8.21 -4.86
C SER A 78 27.11 9.70 -4.58
N GLN A 79 25.91 10.18 -4.92
CA GLN A 79 25.49 11.54 -4.58
C GLN A 79 25.40 11.76 -3.08
N ILE A 80 24.91 10.77 -2.32
CA ILE A 80 24.87 10.87 -0.85
C ILE A 80 26.27 10.89 -0.25
N ARG A 81 27.18 10.01 -0.68
CA ARG A 81 28.58 10.03 -0.22
C ARG A 81 29.28 11.35 -0.53
N SER A 82 29.00 11.92 -1.70
CA SER A 82 29.54 13.24 -2.09
C SER A 82 28.97 14.36 -1.22
N ALA A 83 27.66 14.33 -0.94
CA ALA A 83 27.03 15.27 -0.03
C ALA A 83 27.61 15.19 1.40
N VAL A 84 27.84 13.97 1.91
CA VAL A 84 28.44 13.77 3.24
C VAL A 84 29.83 14.39 3.31
N ARG A 85 30.70 14.17 2.31
CA ARG A 85 32.04 14.78 2.28
C ARG A 85 32.00 16.31 2.28
N LEU A 86 31.06 16.92 1.54
CA LEU A 86 30.92 18.38 1.51
C LEU A 86 30.49 18.93 2.88
N VAL A 87 29.54 18.25 3.53
CA VAL A 87 29.08 18.63 4.87
C VAL A 87 30.18 18.44 5.93
N GLU A 88 30.95 17.36 5.85
CA GLU A 88 32.12 17.14 6.72
C GLU A 88 33.24 18.15 6.46
N GLY A 89 33.35 18.67 5.24
CA GLY A 89 34.22 19.78 4.86
C GLY A 89 33.75 21.16 5.35
N GLY A 90 32.63 21.24 6.06
CA GLY A 90 32.10 22.47 6.67
C GLY A 90 30.94 23.13 5.93
N GLU A 91 30.51 22.59 4.79
CA GLU A 91 29.39 23.16 4.03
C GLU A 91 28.03 22.93 4.73
N PRO A 92 27.12 23.91 4.74
CA PRO A 92 25.80 23.73 5.33
C PRO A 92 24.98 22.65 4.61
N ALA A 93 24.54 21.62 5.34
CA ALA A 93 23.76 20.51 4.78
C ALA A 93 22.49 20.93 4.02
N ALA A 94 21.88 22.06 4.40
CA ALA A 94 20.73 22.62 3.70
C ALA A 94 21.05 23.17 2.31
N GLN A 95 22.26 23.70 2.12
CA GLN A 95 22.75 24.20 0.84
C GLN A 95 23.13 23.02 -0.05
N VAL A 96 24.00 22.13 0.44
CA VAL A 96 24.43 20.91 -0.26
C VAL A 96 23.23 20.08 -0.76
N ALA A 97 22.20 19.89 0.07
CA ALA A 97 21.01 19.15 -0.34
C ALA A 97 20.25 19.83 -1.49
N ARG A 98 20.10 21.16 -1.44
CA ARG A 98 19.44 21.93 -2.51
C ARG A 98 20.22 21.86 -3.82
N ASP A 99 21.52 22.05 -3.76
CA ASP A 99 22.40 22.06 -4.94
C ASP A 99 22.43 20.70 -5.64
N LEU A 100 22.33 19.61 -4.86
CA LEU A 100 22.25 18.25 -5.37
C LEU A 100 20.82 17.79 -5.70
N GLY A 101 19.83 18.70 -5.65
CA GLY A 101 18.45 18.42 -6.04
C GLY A 101 17.70 17.46 -5.11
N MET A 102 18.06 17.41 -3.83
CA MET A 102 17.42 16.55 -2.83
C MET A 102 16.90 17.32 -1.61
N SER A 103 15.88 16.79 -0.94
CA SER A 103 15.43 17.38 0.31
C SER A 103 16.40 17.07 1.47
N ARG A 104 16.50 17.97 2.44
CA ARG A 104 17.27 17.74 3.70
C ARG A 104 16.88 16.42 4.37
N ALA A 105 15.59 16.12 4.41
CA ALA A 105 15.07 14.86 4.95
C ALA A 105 15.59 13.63 4.18
N THR A 106 15.73 13.73 2.85
CA THR A 106 16.30 12.65 2.03
C THR A 106 17.79 12.48 2.32
N PHE A 107 18.54 13.58 2.45
CA PHE A 107 19.96 13.54 2.81
C PHE A 107 20.17 12.81 4.14
N TYR A 108 19.57 13.29 5.24
CA TYR A 108 19.79 12.68 6.57
C TYR A 108 19.31 11.22 6.67
N ARG A 109 18.14 10.91 6.08
CA ARG A 109 17.63 9.53 6.06
C ARG A 109 18.60 8.59 5.34
N ARG A 110 19.16 9.02 4.21
CA ARG A 110 20.07 8.20 3.40
C ARG A 110 21.48 8.15 3.96
N SER A 111 21.99 9.24 4.56
CA SER A 111 23.31 9.27 5.18
C SER A 111 23.37 8.33 6.38
N ARG A 112 22.29 8.23 7.17
CA ARG A 112 22.18 7.24 8.25
C ARG A 112 22.19 5.81 7.71
N ALA A 113 21.34 5.53 6.73
CA ALA A 113 21.19 4.20 6.14
C ALA A 113 22.41 3.69 5.35
N LEU A 114 23.42 4.53 5.08
CA LEU A 114 24.68 4.15 4.44
C LEU A 114 25.86 4.04 5.43
N LYS A 115 25.67 4.45 6.69
CA LYS A 115 26.65 4.28 7.76
C LYS A 115 26.47 2.96 8.51
N ASP A 116 25.23 2.44 8.52
CA ASP A 116 24.86 1.11 8.97
C ASP A 116 25.13 0.06 7.88
#